data_AF-A0AAJ0WGV2-F1
#
_entry.id   AF-A0AAJ0WGV2-F1
#
_cell.length_a   1.000
_cell.length_b   1.000
_cell.length_c   1.000
_cell.angle_alpha   90.00
_cell.angle_beta   90.00
_cell.angle_gamma   90.00
#
_symmetry.space_group_name_H-M   'P 1'
#
loop_
_entity.id
_entity.type
_entity.pdbx_description
1 polymer ?
#
loop_
_entity_poly.entity_id
_entity_poly.type
_entity_poly.pdbx_seq_one_letter_code
_entity_poly.pdbx_strand_id
1 'polypeptide(L)'
;MLQINKMLKNLKKPLSIGLIFFISTFLEIYWAVGEFSGRMSSGNPDASFFDDAYLMSLFTTIFLTILFLFLSLIKNIYFKVTIQFIFLISVWFFWNYTVFVDRESSWSTYRFNEELHYTLSVSILPIMVLSIPTIFGLNYILKSHEPK
;
A
#
# COMPACT_ATOMS: atom_id res chain seq x y z
N MET A 1 -27.11 -15.73 -19.54
CA MET A 1 -25.83 -16.44 -19.32
C MET A 1 -24.62 -15.68 -19.89
N LEU A 2 -24.66 -15.19 -21.14
CA LEU A 2 -23.54 -14.46 -21.77
C LEU A 2 -23.16 -13.14 -21.05
N GLN A 3 -24.15 -12.38 -20.57
CA GLN A 3 -23.94 -11.08 -19.91
C GLN A 3 -23.29 -11.23 -18.52
N ILE A 4 -23.65 -12.28 -17.77
CA ILE A 4 -23.07 -12.63 -16.47
C ILE A 4 -21.59 -13.01 -16.63
N ASN A 5 -21.26 -13.81 -17.66
CA ASN A 5 -19.86 -14.18 -17.95
C ASN A 5 -19.01 -12.95 -18.32
N LYS A 6 -19.58 -11.97 -19.03
CA LYS A 6 -18.90 -10.71 -19.37
C LYS A 6 -18.68 -9.83 -18.14
N MET A 7 -19.67 -9.72 -17.24
CA MET A 7 -19.54 -8.99 -15.98
C MET A 7 -18.49 -9.63 -15.05
N LEU A 8 -18.53 -10.95 -14.88
CA LEU A 8 -17.54 -11.69 -14.08
C LEU A 8 -16.13 -11.52 -14.62
N LYS A 9 -15.94 -11.51 -15.95
CA LYS A 9 -14.63 -11.27 -16.57
C LYS A 9 -14.10 -9.87 -16.27
N ASN A 10 -14.97 -8.85 -16.23
CA ASN A 10 -14.59 -7.48 -15.90
C ASN A 10 -14.26 -7.29 -14.41
N LEU A 11 -14.82 -8.10 -13.52
CA LEU A 11 -14.53 -8.10 -12.07
C LEU A 11 -13.18 -8.75 -11.72
N LYS A 12 -12.67 -9.68 -12.54
CA LYS A 12 -11.39 -10.36 -12.28
C LYS A 12 -10.21 -9.39 -12.24
N LYS A 13 -10.18 -8.42 -13.15
CA LYS A 13 -9.10 -7.42 -13.25
C LYS A 13 -8.94 -6.58 -11.97
N PRO A 14 -9.97 -5.85 -11.48
CA PRO A 14 -9.85 -5.07 -10.25
C PRO A 14 -9.59 -5.97 -9.03
N LEU A 15 -10.13 -7.18 -8.99
CA LEU A 15 -9.88 -8.13 -7.90
C LEU A 15 -8.41 -8.55 -7.83
N SER A 16 -7.79 -8.88 -8.97
CA SER A 16 -6.37 -9.24 -9.01
C SER A 16 -5.45 -8.06 -8.66
N ILE A 17 -5.80 -6.85 -9.11
CA ILE A 17 -5.08 -5.62 -8.73
C ILE A 17 -5.18 -5.40 -7.21
N GLY A 18 -6.39 -5.50 -6.67
CA GLY A 18 -6.62 -5.33 -5.24
C GLY A 18 -5.86 -6.36 -4.40
N LEU A 19 -5.83 -7.62 -4.83
CA LEU A 19 -5.09 -8.67 -4.13
C LEU A 19 -3.59 -8.37 -4.07
N ILE A 20 -2.99 -7.87 -5.15
CA ILE A 20 -1.57 -7.46 -5.15
C ILE A 20 -1.34 -6.32 -4.16
N PHE A 21 -2.20 -5.30 -4.15
CA PHE A 21 -2.06 -4.19 -3.21
C PHE A 21 -2.22 -4.63 -1.77
N PHE A 22 -3.20 -5.49 -1.49
CA PHE A 22 -3.43 -6.00 -0.14
C PHE A 22 -2.22 -6.74 0.38
N ILE A 23 -1.74 -7.75 -0.37
CA ILE A 23 -0.59 -8.57 0.04
C ILE A 23 0.66 -7.71 0.18
N SER A 24 0.93 -6.83 -0.80
CA SER A 24 2.14 -6.01 -0.79
C SER A 24 2.12 -5.02 0.37
N THR A 25 1.00 -4.34 0.62
CA THR A 25 0.88 -3.37 1.73
C THR A 25 0.97 -4.06 3.07
N PHE A 26 0.33 -5.22 3.23
CA PHE A 26 0.40 -5.98 4.47
C PHE A 26 1.83 -6.42 4.77
N LEU A 27 2.53 -7.00 3.79
CA LEU A 27 3.94 -7.37 3.94
C LEU A 27 4.84 -6.16 4.22
N GLU A 28 4.55 -5.03 3.57
CA GLU A 28 5.32 -3.81 3.72
C GLU A 28 5.23 -3.23 5.14
N ILE A 29 4.02 -3.09 5.68
CA ILE A 29 3.80 -2.62 7.06
C ILE A 29 4.51 -3.54 8.06
N TYR A 30 4.38 -4.86 7.92
CA TYR A 30 5.03 -5.82 8.81
C TYR A 30 6.56 -5.76 8.73
N TRP A 31 7.11 -5.51 7.55
CA TRP A 31 8.55 -5.40 7.39
C TRP A 31 9.07 -4.06 7.91
N ALA A 32 8.44 -2.95 7.56
CA ALA A 32 8.90 -1.61 7.90
C ALA A 32 8.73 -1.26 9.37
N VAL A 33 7.58 -1.57 9.94
CA VAL A 33 7.19 -1.09 11.29
C VAL A 33 6.73 -2.22 12.21
N GLY A 34 6.95 -3.48 11.81
CA GLY A 34 6.64 -4.65 12.64
C GLY A 34 7.41 -4.72 13.96
N GLU A 35 8.54 -4.00 14.09
CA GLU A 35 9.25 -3.86 15.36
C GLU A 35 8.41 -3.19 16.47
N PHE A 36 7.38 -2.42 16.10
CA PHE A 36 6.46 -1.78 17.03
C PHE A 36 5.24 -2.62 17.40
N SER A 37 5.15 -3.85 16.89
CA SER A 37 3.99 -4.72 17.09
C SER A 37 3.68 -5.03 18.56
N GLY A 38 4.70 -5.05 19.42
CA GLY A 38 4.56 -5.26 20.86
C GLY A 38 4.24 -4.00 21.67
N ARG A 39 4.24 -2.81 21.06
CA ARG A 39 3.99 -1.52 21.74
C ARG A 39 2.50 -1.19 21.71
N MET A 40 2.01 -0.53 22.75
CA MET A 40 0.60 -0.14 22.86
C MET A 40 0.28 0.97 21.85
N SER A 41 -0.88 0.89 21.19
CA SER A 41 -1.38 1.97 20.35
C SER A 41 -1.88 3.12 21.22
N SER A 42 -1.52 4.35 20.86
CA SER A 42 -1.99 5.56 21.54
C SER A 42 -3.47 5.84 21.27
N GLY A 43 -3.95 5.51 20.06
CA GLY A 43 -5.34 5.71 19.64
C GLY A 43 -6.30 4.64 20.12
N ASN A 44 -5.83 3.39 20.28
CA ASN A 44 -6.62 2.30 20.85
C ASN A 44 -5.72 1.31 21.61
N PRO A 45 -5.60 1.44 22.94
CA PRO A 45 -4.74 0.60 23.78
C PRO A 45 -4.96 -0.91 23.62
N ASP A 46 -6.19 -1.33 23.31
CA ASP A 46 -6.57 -2.73 23.17
C ASP A 46 -6.41 -3.28 21.74
N ALA A 47 -6.06 -2.42 20.76
CA ALA A 47 -5.89 -2.83 19.36
C ALA A 47 -4.62 -3.64 19.14
N SER A 48 -4.78 -4.80 18.49
CA SER A 48 -3.64 -5.57 18.03
C SER A 48 -3.00 -4.91 16.80
N PHE A 49 -1.67 -5.04 16.66
CA PHE A 49 -0.96 -4.56 15.47
C PHE A 49 -1.48 -5.21 14.19
N PHE A 50 -1.94 -6.47 14.29
CA PHE A 50 -2.53 -7.18 13.17
C PHE A 50 -3.81 -6.49 12.67
N ASP A 51 -4.68 -6.06 13.58
CA ASP A 51 -5.93 -5.39 13.22
C ASP A 51 -5.65 -4.07 12.50
N ASP A 52 -4.69 -3.29 12.99
CA ASP A 52 -4.24 -2.05 12.35
C ASP A 52 -3.69 -2.33 10.95
N ALA A 53 -2.72 -3.24 10.82
CA ALA A 53 -2.10 -3.58 9.54
C ALA A 53 -3.12 -4.13 8.53
N TYR A 54 -4.09 -4.93 9.00
CA TYR A 54 -5.18 -5.46 8.19
C TYR A 54 -6.09 -4.34 7.68
N LEU A 55 -6.55 -3.44 8.56
CA LEU A 55 -7.41 -2.33 8.19
C LEU A 55 -6.70 -1.35 7.26
N MET A 56 -5.45 -0.98 7.57
CA MET A 56 -4.61 -0.14 6.71
C MET A 56 -4.46 -0.77 5.32
N SER A 57 -4.22 -2.08 5.25
CA SER A 57 -4.10 -2.80 3.98
C SER A 57 -5.42 -2.83 3.20
N LEU A 58 -6.56 -3.02 3.88
CA LEU A 58 -7.88 -2.96 3.25
C LEU A 58 -8.18 -1.57 2.68
N PHE A 59 -8.00 -0.51 3.46
CA PHE A 59 -8.24 0.87 3.01
C PHE A 59 -7.31 1.23 1.84
N THR A 60 -6.04 0.88 1.95
CA THR A 60 -5.05 1.08 0.88
C THR A 60 -5.44 0.33 -0.39
N THR A 61 -5.91 -0.90 -0.25
CA THR A 61 -6.35 -1.71 -1.39
C THR A 61 -7.48 -1.05 -2.15
N ILE A 62 -8.52 -0.59 -1.45
CA ILE A 62 -9.67 0.08 -2.08
C ILE A 62 -9.20 1.37 -2.75
N PHE A 63 -8.46 2.21 -2.04
CA PHE A 63 -7.97 3.50 -2.53
C PHE A 63 -7.05 3.34 -3.75
N LEU A 64 -6.00 2.53 -3.65
CA LEU A 64 -5.02 2.34 -4.72
C LEU A 64 -5.61 1.63 -5.92
N THR A 65 -6.53 0.67 -5.73
CA THR A 65 -7.20 0.01 -6.87
C THR A 65 -7.95 1.03 -7.71
N ILE A 66 -8.75 1.89 -7.07
CA ILE A 66 -9.50 2.93 -7.78
C ILE A 66 -8.54 3.91 -8.47
N LEU A 67 -7.55 4.43 -7.73
CA LEU A 67 -6.56 5.38 -8.25
C LEU A 67 -5.80 4.81 -9.46
N PHE A 68 -5.32 3.57 -9.37
CA PHE A 68 -4.50 2.97 -10.42
C PHE A 68 -5.30 2.56 -11.65
N LEU A 69 -6.60 2.28 -11.50
CA LEU A 69 -7.50 2.15 -12.64
C LEU A 69 -7.61 3.49 -13.40
N PHE A 70 -7.69 4.63 -12.70
CA PHE A 70 -7.63 5.94 -13.35
C PHE A 70 -6.27 6.22 -14.01
N LEU A 71 -5.16 5.89 -13.33
CA LEU A 71 -3.82 6.03 -13.92
C LEU A 71 -3.61 5.16 -15.15
N SER A 72 -4.36 4.05 -15.29
CA SER A 72 -4.29 3.20 -16.47
C SER A 72 -4.75 3.89 -17.77
N LEU A 73 -5.44 5.03 -17.67
CA LEU A 73 -5.85 5.86 -18.81
C LEU A 73 -4.69 6.67 -19.42
N ILE A 74 -3.56 6.77 -18.72
CA ILE A 74 -2.37 7.50 -19.19
C ILE A 74 -1.66 6.68 -20.28
N LYS A 75 -1.53 7.27 -21.47
CA LYS A 75 -0.91 6.62 -22.65
C LYS A 75 0.61 6.49 -22.55
N ASN A 76 1.29 7.48 -21.95
CA ASN A 76 2.74 7.47 -21.81
C ASN A 76 3.15 6.49 -20.69
N ILE A 77 3.78 5.38 -21.07
CA ILE A 77 4.17 4.31 -20.15
C ILE A 77 5.15 4.77 -19.07
N TYR A 78 6.15 5.57 -19.42
CA TYR A 78 7.16 6.05 -18.47
C TYR A 78 6.52 6.98 -17.44
N PHE A 79 5.73 7.95 -17.92
CA PHE A 79 5.03 8.88 -17.03
C PHE A 79 4.03 8.15 -16.12
N LYS A 80 3.27 7.20 -16.65
CA LYS A 80 2.34 6.36 -15.88
C LYS A 80 3.06 5.61 -14.76
N VAL A 81 4.15 4.90 -15.09
CA VAL A 81 4.91 4.10 -14.11
C VAL A 81 5.54 4.99 -13.04
N THR A 82 6.12 6.14 -13.42
CA THR A 82 6.68 7.09 -12.44
C THR A 82 5.62 7.58 -11.45
N ILE A 83 4.43 7.97 -11.94
CA ILE A 83 3.34 8.41 -11.07
C ILE A 83 2.87 7.28 -10.15
N GLN A 84 2.76 6.06 -10.68
CA GLN A 84 2.39 4.89 -9.89
C GLN A 84 3.37 4.64 -8.73
N PHE A 85 4.68 4.73 -8.98
CA PHE A 85 5.68 4.62 -7.92
C PHE A 85 5.53 5.73 -6.88
N ILE A 86 5.38 6.98 -7.31
CA ILE A 86 5.24 8.12 -6.39
C ILE A 86 4.05 7.92 -5.45
N PHE A 87 2.89 7.54 -5.98
CA PHE A 87 1.70 7.31 -5.15
C PHE A 87 1.88 6.12 -4.20
N LEU A 88 2.42 5.00 -4.69
CA LEU A 88 2.62 3.82 -3.86
C LEU A 88 3.57 4.11 -2.69
N ILE A 89 4.73 4.71 -3.00
CA ILE A 89 5.75 5.09 -2.00
C ILE A 89 5.16 6.08 -0.98
N SER A 90 4.41 7.08 -1.44
CA SER A 90 3.82 8.08 -0.55
C SER A 90 2.80 7.47 0.42
N VAL A 91 1.95 6.57 -0.07
CA VAL A 91 0.93 5.91 0.75
C VAL A 91 1.57 4.97 1.78
N TRP A 92 2.56 4.18 1.39
CA TRP A 92 3.28 3.30 2.32
C TRP A 92 4.05 4.09 3.37
N PHE A 93 4.78 5.13 2.95
CA PHE A 93 5.47 6.00 3.89
C PHE A 93 4.51 6.67 4.88
N PHE A 94 3.34 7.12 4.41
CA PHE A 94 2.30 7.69 5.26
C PHE A 94 1.79 6.69 6.31
N TRP A 95 1.56 5.43 5.94
CA TRP A 95 1.14 4.41 6.90
C TRP A 95 2.22 4.09 7.92
N ASN A 96 3.46 3.92 7.47
CA ASN A 96 4.58 3.69 8.38
C ASN A 96 4.77 4.84 9.38
N TYR A 97 4.66 6.08 8.90
CA TYR A 97 4.67 7.26 9.76
C TYR A 97 3.53 7.21 10.78
N THR A 98 2.31 6.89 10.33
CA THR A 98 1.14 6.79 11.22
C THR A 98 1.33 5.72 12.30
N VAL A 99 1.85 4.56 11.94
CA VAL A 99 2.14 3.47 12.90
C VAL A 99 3.24 3.88 13.87
N PHE A 100 4.33 4.48 13.39
CA PHE A 100 5.40 4.98 14.24
C PHE A 100 4.90 6.04 15.23
N VAL A 101 4.10 6.99 14.75
CA VAL A 101 3.51 8.02 15.60
C VAL A 101 2.63 7.39 16.68
N ASP A 102 1.73 6.51 16.28
CA ASP A 102 0.74 5.92 17.18
C ASP A 102 1.36 4.98 18.23
N ARG A 103 2.37 4.18 17.85
CA ARG A 103 2.91 3.12 18.71
C ARG A 103 4.23 3.47 19.39
N GLU A 104 4.88 4.56 19.00
CA GLU A 104 6.15 4.99 19.60
C GLU A 104 6.20 6.48 19.90
N SER A 105 5.91 7.34 18.91
CA SER A 105 6.11 8.78 19.08
C SER A 105 5.21 9.37 20.15
N SER A 106 3.92 9.02 20.14
CA SER A 106 2.91 9.49 21.11
C SER A 106 3.21 9.11 22.56
N TRP A 107 4.06 8.11 22.77
CA TRP A 107 4.50 7.67 24.10
C TRP A 107 5.84 8.25 24.52
N SER A 108 6.44 9.09 23.67
CA SER A 108 7.79 9.62 23.80
C SER A 108 7.82 11.13 23.53
N THR A 109 9.01 11.72 23.35
CA THR A 109 9.20 13.16 23.18
C THR A 109 9.85 13.51 21.85
N TYR A 110 9.48 12.80 20.78
CA TYR A 110 10.01 13.07 19.44
C TYR A 110 9.49 14.41 18.91
N ARG A 111 10.35 15.10 18.17
CA ARG A 111 9.96 16.25 17.35
C ARG A 111 9.59 15.78 15.94
N PHE A 112 8.75 16.53 15.24
CA PHE A 112 8.33 16.22 13.87
C PHE A 112 9.47 15.81 12.91
N ASN A 113 10.60 16.52 12.97
CA ASN A 113 11.76 16.18 12.13
C ASN A 113 12.37 14.82 12.51
N GLU A 114 12.43 14.50 13.80
CA GLU A 114 12.94 13.22 14.30
C GLU A 114 12.01 12.07 13.90
N GLU A 115 10.70 12.29 13.96
CA GLU A 115 9.71 11.29 13.51
C GLU A 115 9.86 10.95 12.02
N LEU A 116 10.01 11.99 11.18
CA LEU A 116 10.24 11.81 9.74
C LEU A 116 11.55 11.08 9.47
N HIS A 117 12.64 11.47 10.14
CA HIS A 117 13.93 10.84 9.97
C HIS A 117 13.91 9.37 10.40
N TYR A 118 13.28 9.07 11.55
CA TYR A 118 13.16 7.70 12.03
C TYR A 118 12.33 6.86 11.05
N THR A 119 11.15 7.35 10.68
CA THR A 119 10.26 6.65 9.73
C THR A 119 10.98 6.38 8.42
N LEU A 120 11.70 7.37 7.88
CA LEU A 120 12.48 7.19 6.65
C LEU A 120 13.56 6.12 6.79
N SER A 121 14.23 6.05 7.94
CA SER A 121 15.28 5.05 8.17
C SER A 121 14.75 3.62 8.17
N VAL A 122 13.55 3.38 8.74
CA VAL A 122 12.95 2.04 8.80
C VAL A 122 12.17 1.67 7.54
N SER A 123 11.61 2.65 6.83
CA SER A 123 10.76 2.42 5.66
C SER A 123 11.51 2.34 4.33
N ILE A 124 12.69 2.97 4.19
CA ILE A 124 13.33 3.12 2.87
C ILE A 124 13.61 1.77 2.19
N LEU A 125 14.13 0.80 2.93
CA LEU A 125 14.48 -0.51 2.37
C LEU A 125 13.23 -1.34 2.04
N PRO A 126 12.27 -1.55 2.96
CA PRO A 126 11.03 -2.26 2.66
C PRO A 126 10.26 -1.66 1.48
N ILE A 127 10.09 -0.35 1.44
CA ILE A 127 9.38 0.36 0.36
C ILE A 127 10.09 0.12 -0.97
N MET A 128 11.41 0.30 -1.04
CA MET A 128 12.17 0.11 -2.28
C MET A 128 12.09 -1.33 -2.78
N VAL A 129 12.19 -2.31 -1.88
CA VAL A 129 12.17 -3.73 -2.26
C VAL A 129 10.79 -4.18 -2.71
N LEU A 130 9.72 -3.77 -2.02
CA LEU A 130 8.37 -4.24 -2.32
C LEU A 130 7.68 -3.44 -3.42
N SER A 131 7.98 -2.15 -3.59
CA SER A 131 7.30 -1.32 -4.59
C SER A 131 7.59 -1.80 -6.01
N ILE A 132 8.81 -2.28 -6.27
CA ILE A 132 9.22 -2.80 -7.58
C ILE A 132 8.31 -3.98 -8.01
N PRO A 133 8.27 -5.14 -7.32
CA PRO A 133 7.42 -6.26 -7.73
C PRO A 133 5.94 -5.90 -7.76
N THR A 134 5.46 -5.03 -6.87
CA THR A 134 4.06 -4.56 -6.88
C THR A 134 3.73 -3.81 -8.17
N ILE A 135 4.54 -2.82 -8.58
CA ILE A 135 4.30 -2.04 -9.80
C ILE A 135 4.48 -2.89 -11.06
N PHE A 136 5.49 -3.77 -11.09
CA PHE A 136 5.69 -4.69 -12.21
C PHE A 136 4.52 -5.67 -12.35
N GLY A 137 4.09 -6.30 -11.25
CA GLY A 137 2.95 -7.21 -11.23
C GLY A 137 1.65 -6.53 -11.66
N LEU A 138 1.43 -5.29 -11.21
CA LEU A 138 0.29 -4.48 -11.61
C LEU A 138 0.28 -4.19 -13.12
N ASN A 139 1.40 -3.75 -13.68
CA ASN A 139 1.47 -3.45 -15.12
C ASN A 139 1.34 -4.73 -15.98
N TYR A 140 1.81 -5.87 -15.47
CA TYR A 140 1.58 -7.18 -16.11
C TYR A 140 0.10 -7.55 -16.15
N ILE A 141 -0.64 -7.37 -15.04
CA ILE A 141 -2.09 -7.60 -15.00
C ILE A 141 -2.82 -6.64 -15.93
N LEU A 142 -2.46 -5.36 -15.94
CA LEU A 142 -3.08 -4.36 -16.81
C LEU A 142 -2.93 -4.73 -18.28
N LYS A 143 -1.71 -5.11 -18.70
CA LYS A 143 -1.39 -5.51 -20.08
C LYS A 143 -2.09 -6.80 -20.50
N SER A 144 -2.20 -7.80 -19.61
CA SER A 144 -2.87 -9.08 -19.92
C SER A 144 -4.38 -8.95 -20.19
N HIS A 145 -4.99 -7.84 -19.77
CA HIS A 145 -6.42 -7.57 -19.92
C HIS A 145 -6.74 -6.49 -20.98
N GLU A 146 -5.76 -6.04 -21.78
CA GLU A 146 -6.03 -5.17 -22.93
C GLU A 146 -6.71 -5.97 -24.06
N PRO A 147 -7.76 -5.42 -24.70
CA PRO A 147 -8.35 -6.06 -25.87
C PRO A 147 -7.31 -6.11 -27.00
N LYS A 148 -7.00 -7.32 -27.47
CA LYS A 148 -6.22 -7.55 -28.70
C LYS A 148 -7.03 -7.14 -29.93
#